data_AF-Q4DAS6-F1
#
_entry.id   AF-Q4DAS6-F1
#
_cell.length_a   1.000
_cell.length_b   1.000
_cell.length_c   1.000
_cell.angle_alpha   90.00
_cell.angle_beta   90.00
_cell.angle_gamma   90.00
#
_symmetry.space_group_name_H-M   'P 1'
#
loop_
_entity.id
_entity.type
_entity.pdbx_description
1 polymer ?
#
loop_
_entity_poly.entity_id
_entity_poly.type
_entity_poly.pdbx_seq_one_letter_code
_entity_poly.pdbx_strand_id
1 'polypeptide(L)'
;FNHPDATQAPLATVEIPAFFNERPAWKQPPLEETLYVTESKERYDDVRSGDIYEDRTRSLHDRSPTWMNEVPETRYDHLYGVNHPDIAKIGIRRHLNAEYVNRKEVVERDAALMKKNLSTGRRLRRKVESSRTHRNAGSMSGAASASASR
;
A
#
# COMPACT_ATOMS: atom_id res chain seq x y z
N PHE A 1 -40.71 8.70 15.97
CA PHE A 1 -40.90 9.32 14.65
C PHE A 1 -41.67 8.33 13.79
N ASN A 2 -43.00 8.37 13.87
CA ASN A 2 -43.84 7.27 13.39
C ASN A 2 -44.76 7.67 12.24
N HIS A 3 -44.76 8.95 11.83
CA HIS A 3 -45.61 9.46 10.76
C HIS A 3 -44.77 10.36 9.84
N PRO A 4 -44.43 9.92 8.61
CA PRO A 4 -43.71 10.75 7.65
C PRO A 4 -44.53 11.96 7.18
N ASP A 5 -45.87 11.91 7.28
CA ASP A 5 -46.78 12.98 6.83
C ASP A 5 -46.93 14.12 7.86
N ALA A 6 -46.45 13.94 9.09
CA ALA A 6 -46.57 14.97 10.13
C ALA A 6 -45.58 16.11 9.85
N THR A 7 -46.10 17.29 9.50
CA THR A 7 -45.30 18.50 9.35
C THR A 7 -44.85 19.00 10.72
N GLN A 8 -43.53 19.18 10.88
CA GLN A 8 -42.92 19.70 12.10
C GLN A 8 -42.52 21.16 11.89
N ALA A 9 -42.67 21.98 12.94
CA ALA A 9 -42.22 23.35 12.97
C ALA A 9 -41.52 23.65 14.30
N PRO A 10 -40.47 24.49 14.32
CA PRO A 10 -39.79 24.86 15.55
C PRO A 10 -40.71 25.71 16.45
N LEU A 11 -40.90 25.32 17.71
CA LEU A 11 -41.63 26.13 18.71
C LEU A 11 -40.75 27.24 19.31
N ALA A 12 -39.45 27.00 19.41
CA ALA A 12 -38.44 27.92 19.92
C ALA A 12 -37.10 27.64 19.24
N THR A 13 -36.25 28.67 19.17
CA THR A 13 -34.88 28.59 18.64
C THR A 13 -33.94 29.20 19.67
N VAL A 14 -32.85 28.50 19.98
CA VAL A 14 -31.82 28.93 20.92
C VAL A 14 -30.45 28.60 20.32
N GLU A 15 -29.51 29.52 20.45
CA GLU A 15 -28.12 29.30 20.05
C GLU A 15 -27.39 28.53 21.16
N ILE A 16 -27.17 27.23 20.92
CA ILE A 16 -26.38 26.35 21.80
C ILE A 16 -25.14 25.87 21.04
N PRO A 17 -24.04 25.52 21.74
CA PRO A 17 -22.85 24.96 21.09
C PRO A 17 -23.16 23.72 20.24
N ALA A 18 -22.46 23.57 19.11
CA ALA A 18 -22.70 22.49 18.15
C ALA A 18 -22.58 21.07 18.74
N PHE A 19 -21.65 20.88 19.69
CA PHE A 19 -21.33 19.57 20.29
C PHE A 19 -22.51 18.86 20.97
N PHE A 20 -23.65 19.54 21.20
CA PHE A 20 -24.85 18.91 21.74
C PHE A 20 -25.51 17.93 20.77
N ASN A 21 -25.52 18.23 19.46
CA ASN A 21 -26.27 17.48 18.45
C ASN A 21 -25.46 17.25 17.16
N GLU A 22 -24.14 17.26 17.26
CA GLU A 22 -23.26 16.91 16.14
C GLU A 22 -23.53 15.50 15.63
N ARG A 23 -23.22 15.28 14.34
CA ARG A 23 -23.30 13.94 13.76
C ARG A 23 -22.38 13.01 14.55
N PRO A 24 -22.83 11.80 14.92
CA PRO A 24 -21.96 10.86 15.59
C PRO A 24 -20.70 10.57 14.79
N ALA A 25 -19.54 10.46 15.45
CA ALA A 25 -18.22 10.39 14.81
C ALA A 25 -18.10 9.28 13.76
N TRP A 26 -18.77 8.13 13.94
CA TRP A 26 -18.76 7.03 12.97
C TRP A 26 -19.56 7.31 11.69
N LYS A 27 -20.36 8.39 11.67
CA LYS A 27 -21.08 8.88 10.50
C LYS A 27 -20.35 10.04 9.83
N GLN A 28 -19.28 10.56 10.41
CA GLN A 28 -18.48 11.66 9.86
C GLN A 28 -17.22 11.12 9.16
N PRO A 29 -16.65 11.88 8.20
CA PRO A 29 -15.34 11.56 7.67
C PRO A 29 -14.27 11.61 8.79
N PRO A 30 -13.24 10.76 8.74
CA PRO A 30 -12.19 10.78 9.75
C PRO A 30 -11.38 12.08 9.65
N LEU A 31 -11.00 12.64 10.81
CA LEU A 31 -10.11 13.79 10.91
C LEU A 31 -10.53 14.97 10.02
N GLU A 32 -11.82 15.33 10.07
CA GLU A 32 -12.43 16.36 9.22
C GLU A 32 -11.61 17.66 9.24
N GLU A 33 -11.23 18.12 10.43
CA GLU A 33 -10.40 19.32 10.65
C GLU A 33 -8.99 19.26 10.05
N THR A 34 -8.46 18.05 9.80
CA THR A 34 -7.09 17.86 9.27
C THR A 34 -7.08 17.61 7.78
N LEU A 35 -8.02 16.79 7.28
CA LEU A 35 -8.02 16.34 5.89
C LEU A 35 -8.85 17.22 4.97
N TYR A 36 -9.71 18.07 5.54
CA TYR A 36 -10.60 18.94 4.79
C TYR A 36 -10.44 20.39 5.24
N VAL A 37 -10.54 21.28 4.27
CA VAL A 37 -10.64 22.71 4.49
C VAL A 37 -12.08 23.08 4.17
N THR A 38 -12.83 23.46 5.21
CA THR A 38 -14.24 23.82 5.12
C THR A 38 -14.41 25.29 5.44
N GLU A 39 -15.03 26.02 4.52
CA GLU A 39 -15.39 27.44 4.69
C GLU A 39 -16.91 27.58 4.52
N SER A 40 -17.60 28.03 5.56
CA SER A 40 -19.01 28.43 5.48
C SER A 40 -19.09 29.83 4.89
N LYS A 41 -19.82 29.99 3.78
CA LYS A 41 -19.99 31.28 3.09
C LYS A 41 -21.42 31.46 2.57
N GLU A 42 -21.80 32.71 2.35
CA GLU A 42 -23.05 33.06 1.70
C GLU A 42 -22.94 32.87 0.17
N ARG A 43 -24.01 32.41 -0.46
CA ARG A 43 -24.10 32.30 -1.92
C ARG A 43 -24.19 33.68 -2.55
N TYR A 44 -23.41 33.89 -3.61
CA TYR A 44 -23.40 35.17 -4.33
C TYR A 44 -24.61 35.34 -5.27
N ASP A 45 -25.14 34.25 -5.80
CA ASP A 45 -26.26 34.26 -6.74
C ASP A 45 -27.62 34.30 -6.03
N ASP A 46 -28.67 34.74 -6.72
CA ASP A 46 -30.04 34.73 -6.19
C ASP A 46 -30.53 33.30 -5.90
N VAL A 47 -30.82 33.02 -4.62
CA VAL A 47 -31.29 31.72 -4.16
C VAL A 47 -32.80 31.74 -4.09
N ARG A 48 -33.47 31.20 -5.12
CA ARG A 48 -34.94 31.16 -5.17
C ARG A 48 -35.58 30.37 -4.02
N SER A 49 -34.89 29.34 -3.54
CA SER A 49 -35.32 28.46 -2.46
C SER A 49 -34.14 27.68 -1.90
N GLY A 50 -34.19 27.32 -0.62
CA GLY A 50 -33.11 26.60 0.07
C GLY A 50 -32.34 27.53 1.00
N ASP A 51 -31.22 27.03 1.52
CA ASP A 51 -30.33 27.81 2.39
C ASP A 51 -29.50 28.81 1.59
N ILE A 52 -29.32 30.01 2.14
CA ILE A 52 -28.47 31.06 1.58
C ILE A 52 -26.98 30.80 1.87
N TYR A 53 -26.68 29.99 2.89
CA TYR A 53 -25.32 29.57 3.20
C TYR A 53 -24.96 28.25 2.54
N GLU A 54 -23.68 28.08 2.25
CA GLU A 54 -23.11 26.80 1.82
C GLU A 54 -21.77 26.53 2.50
N ASP A 55 -21.54 25.26 2.85
CA ASP A 55 -20.24 24.79 3.31
C ASP A 55 -19.40 24.36 2.11
N ARG A 56 -18.41 25.19 1.76
CA ARG A 56 -17.44 24.85 0.72
C ARG A 56 -16.34 23.98 1.32
N THR A 57 -16.50 22.67 1.18
CA THR A 57 -15.52 21.68 1.65
C THR A 57 -14.63 21.23 0.49
N ARG A 58 -13.32 21.29 0.68
CA ARG A 58 -12.32 20.69 -0.23
C ARG A 58 -11.33 19.85 0.53
N SER A 59 -10.74 18.85 -0.13
CA SER A 59 -9.63 18.11 0.46
C SER A 59 -8.41 19.01 0.63
N LEU A 60 -7.68 18.85 1.73
CA LEU A 60 -6.38 19.49 1.96
C LEU A 60 -5.39 19.18 0.82
N HIS A 61 -5.55 18.01 0.19
CA HIS A 61 -4.67 17.54 -0.88
C HIS A 61 -5.25 17.74 -2.28
N ASP A 62 -6.35 18.48 -2.41
CA ASP A 62 -6.94 18.77 -3.71
C ASP A 62 -6.01 19.62 -4.58
N ARG A 63 -5.95 19.30 -5.87
CA ARG A 63 -5.09 19.94 -6.87
C ARG A 63 -5.84 20.07 -8.18
N SER A 64 -5.43 21.07 -8.99
CA SER A 64 -5.96 21.21 -10.34
C SER A 64 -5.80 19.91 -11.14
N PRO A 65 -6.81 19.48 -11.93
CA PRO A 65 -6.65 18.33 -12.82
C PRO A 65 -5.55 18.56 -13.88
N THR A 66 -5.17 19.83 -14.12
CA THR A 66 -4.07 20.24 -15.00
C THR A 66 -2.78 20.57 -14.25
N TRP A 67 -2.63 20.11 -13.00
CA TRP A 67 -1.49 20.42 -12.14
C TRP A 67 -0.12 20.19 -12.81
N MET A 68 0.03 19.13 -13.63
CA MET A 68 1.28 18.87 -14.34
C MET A 68 1.65 19.93 -15.39
N ASN A 69 0.66 20.64 -15.95
CA ASN A 69 0.89 21.70 -16.93
C ASN A 69 1.12 23.07 -16.28
N GLU A 70 0.67 23.22 -15.03
CA GLU A 70 0.77 24.46 -14.24
C GLU A 70 2.10 24.57 -13.48
N VAL A 71 2.84 23.46 -13.36
CA VAL A 71 4.10 23.36 -12.63
C VAL A 71 5.25 23.18 -13.64
N PRO A 72 6.45 23.73 -13.38
CA PRO A 72 7.61 23.48 -14.22
C PRO A 72 7.92 21.99 -14.35
N GLU A 73 8.42 21.62 -15.53
CA GLU A 73 8.81 20.24 -15.82
C GLU A 73 9.78 19.70 -14.78
N THR A 74 9.62 18.42 -14.47
CA THR A 74 10.47 17.72 -13.53
C THR A 74 11.16 16.54 -14.19
N ARG A 75 12.30 16.11 -13.65
CA ARG A 75 12.93 14.84 -14.05
C ARG A 75 12.03 13.61 -13.87
N TYR A 76 10.92 13.75 -13.13
CA TYR A 76 9.95 12.68 -12.89
C TYR A 76 8.90 12.59 -13.99
N ASP A 77 8.82 13.54 -14.93
CA ASP A 77 7.80 13.56 -15.98
C ASP A 77 7.97 12.38 -16.95
N HIS A 78 9.20 11.91 -17.13
CA HIS A 78 9.50 10.68 -17.87
C HIS A 78 8.99 9.40 -17.20
N LEU A 79 8.48 9.48 -15.97
CA LEU A 79 7.85 8.37 -15.24
C LEU A 79 6.32 8.46 -15.25
N TYR A 80 5.74 9.35 -16.06
CA TYR A 80 4.29 9.50 -16.17
C TYR A 80 3.60 8.17 -16.52
N GLY A 81 2.54 7.84 -15.80
CA GLY A 81 1.76 6.62 -16.01
C GLY A 81 2.44 5.32 -15.57
N VAL A 82 3.58 5.37 -14.88
CA VAL A 82 4.30 4.19 -14.40
C VAL A 82 3.98 3.91 -12.92
N ASN A 83 3.31 2.79 -12.63
CA ASN A 83 2.89 2.42 -11.27
C ASN A 83 4.06 2.07 -10.32
N HIS A 84 5.09 1.39 -10.84
CA HIS A 84 6.24 0.92 -10.06
C HIS A 84 7.56 1.35 -10.72
N PRO A 85 7.88 2.65 -10.73
CA PRO A 85 9.07 3.14 -11.40
C PRO A 85 10.34 2.67 -10.67
N ASP A 86 11.36 2.32 -11.45
CA ASP A 86 12.70 2.09 -10.90
C ASP A 86 13.40 3.42 -10.64
N ILE A 87 13.05 4.05 -9.52
CA ILE A 87 13.63 5.33 -9.07
C ILE A 87 15.14 5.20 -8.81
N ALA A 88 15.62 4.00 -8.46
CA ALA A 88 17.04 3.75 -8.26
C ALA A 88 17.85 3.96 -9.56
N LYS A 89 17.22 3.75 -10.73
CA LYS A 89 17.83 3.99 -12.04
C LYS A 89 17.91 5.48 -12.40
N ILE A 90 16.95 6.32 -12.06
CA ILE A 90 17.06 7.76 -12.35
C ILE A 90 17.71 8.56 -11.22
N GLY A 91 17.85 7.95 -10.04
CA GLY A 91 18.42 8.57 -8.85
C GLY A 91 19.91 8.90 -8.99
N ILE A 92 20.34 9.93 -8.27
CA ILE A 92 21.74 10.40 -8.28
C ILE A 92 22.70 9.46 -7.53
N ARG A 93 22.19 8.68 -6.56
CA ARG A 93 23.02 7.89 -5.65
C ARG A 93 23.88 6.85 -6.35
N ARG A 94 23.38 6.26 -7.44
CA ARG A 94 24.15 5.27 -8.23
C ARG A 94 25.38 5.86 -8.91
N HIS A 95 25.35 7.16 -9.19
CA HIS A 95 26.43 7.89 -9.85
C HIS A 95 27.35 8.55 -8.84
N LEU A 96 26.82 8.90 -7.66
CA LEU A 96 27.56 9.61 -6.62
C LEU A 96 28.40 8.68 -5.74
N ASN A 97 27.88 7.50 -5.42
CA ASN A 97 28.58 6.56 -4.55
C ASN A 97 29.59 5.73 -5.34
N ALA A 98 30.81 5.60 -4.81
CA ALA A 98 31.81 4.69 -5.36
C ALA A 98 31.34 3.22 -5.28
N GLU A 99 30.71 2.85 -4.17
CA GLU A 99 30.01 1.58 -4.01
C GLU A 99 28.51 1.82 -3.90
N TYR A 100 27.77 1.28 -4.87
CA TYR A 100 26.32 1.37 -4.91
C TYR A 100 25.70 -0.01 -4.65
N VAL A 101 25.19 -0.21 -3.43
CA VAL A 101 24.37 -1.38 -3.10
C VAL A 101 22.89 -1.02 -3.22
N ASN A 102 22.22 -1.63 -4.19
CA ASN A 102 20.78 -1.50 -4.34
C ASN A 102 20.05 -2.40 -3.33
N ARG A 103 19.37 -1.77 -2.36
CA ARG A 103 18.68 -2.48 -1.27
C ARG A 103 17.60 -3.45 -1.76
N LYS A 104 16.93 -3.14 -2.89
CA LYS A 104 15.92 -4.04 -3.47
C LYS A 104 16.56 -5.34 -3.98
N GLU A 105 17.70 -5.24 -4.65
CA GLU A 105 18.42 -6.41 -5.16
C GLU A 105 18.94 -7.33 -4.05
N VAL A 106 19.31 -6.77 -2.88
CA VAL A 106 19.73 -7.58 -1.73
C VAL A 106 18.57 -8.46 -1.26
N VAL A 107 17.39 -7.87 -1.06
CA VAL A 107 16.19 -8.61 -0.65
C VAL A 107 15.79 -9.66 -1.69
N GLU A 108 15.90 -9.35 -2.98
CA GLU A 108 15.63 -10.29 -4.07
C GLU A 108 16.61 -11.48 -4.08
N ARG A 109 17.91 -11.22 -3.83
CA ARG A 109 18.92 -12.28 -3.71
C ARG A 109 18.69 -13.16 -2.48
N ASP A 110 18.30 -12.57 -1.35
CA ASP A 110 17.99 -13.31 -0.12
C ASP A 110 16.76 -14.20 -0.32
N ALA A 111 15.69 -13.68 -0.94
CA ALA A 111 14.51 -14.46 -1.29
C ALA A 111 14.86 -15.61 -2.26
N ALA A 112 15.72 -15.35 -3.26
CA ALA A 112 16.20 -16.38 -4.17
C ALA A 112 17.04 -17.45 -3.47
N LEU A 113 17.84 -17.06 -2.46
CA LEU A 113 18.60 -18.00 -1.63
C LEU A 113 17.68 -18.87 -0.78
N MET A 114 16.65 -18.28 -0.14
CA MET A 114 15.65 -19.06 0.60
C MET A 114 14.90 -20.04 -0.30
N LYS A 115 14.61 -19.65 -1.56
CA LYS A 115 14.01 -20.55 -2.55
C LYS A 115 14.89 -21.76 -2.87
N LYS A 116 16.23 -21.64 -2.81
CA LYS A 116 17.14 -22.79 -2.99
C LYS A 116 16.98 -23.85 -1.90
N ASN A 117 16.62 -23.47 -0.67
CA ASN A 117 16.40 -24.44 0.41
C ASN A 117 15.23 -25.40 0.10
N LEU A 118 14.20 -24.89 -0.58
CA LEU A 118 13.04 -25.68 -1.02
C LEU A 118 13.34 -26.55 -2.26
N SER A 119 14.37 -26.19 -3.04
CA SER A 119 14.81 -26.94 -4.22
C SER A 119 15.66 -28.18 -3.88
N THR A 120 15.80 -28.53 -2.60
CA THR A 120 16.62 -29.67 -2.17
C THR A 120 16.03 -30.99 -2.65
N GLY A 121 16.71 -31.62 -3.61
CA GLY A 121 16.43 -32.99 -4.02
C GLY A 121 16.77 -33.99 -2.91
N ARG A 122 15.98 -35.06 -2.78
CA ARG A 122 16.31 -36.15 -1.84
C ARG A 122 17.33 -37.08 -2.50
N ARG A 123 18.52 -37.22 -1.89
CA ARG A 123 19.43 -38.30 -2.27
C ARG A 123 18.78 -39.65 -2.00
N LEU A 124 18.94 -40.62 -2.91
CA LEU A 124 18.49 -41.99 -2.69
C LEU A 124 19.16 -42.55 -1.44
N ARG A 125 18.38 -42.97 -0.44
CA ARG A 125 18.88 -43.58 0.79
C ARG A 125 18.96 -45.09 0.61
N ARG A 126 20.10 -45.69 0.95
CA ARG A 126 20.24 -47.15 1.01
C ARG A 126 19.64 -47.64 2.33
N LYS A 127 18.54 -48.40 2.26
CA LYS A 127 18.01 -49.10 3.44
C LYS A 127 18.97 -50.24 3.79
N VAL A 128 19.12 -50.48 5.09
CA VAL A 128 19.91 -51.58 5.62
C VAL A 128 18.93 -52.59 6.21
N GLU A 129 19.18 -53.88 6.00
CA GLU A 129 18.38 -54.99 6.53
C GLU A 129 18.29 -54.91 8.06
N SER A 130 17.09 -55.05 8.62
CA SER A 130 16.87 -55.10 10.07
C SER A 130 17.15 -56.51 10.62
N SER A 131 18.05 -56.63 11.60
CA SER A 131 18.30 -57.87 12.31
C SER A 131 17.78 -57.80 13.75
N ARG A 132 17.28 -58.92 14.28
CA ARG A 132 16.79 -59.00 15.68
C ARG A 132 17.92 -58.88 16.70
N THR A 133 19.18 -59.11 16.30
CA THR A 133 20.31 -59.31 17.23
C THR A 133 21.52 -58.42 16.97
N HIS A 134 21.61 -57.73 15.83
CA HIS A 134 22.77 -56.91 15.49
C HIS A 134 22.41 -55.77 14.53
N ARG A 135 23.35 -54.85 14.32
CA ARG A 135 23.25 -53.81 13.27
C ARG A 135 24.17 -54.19 12.11
N ASN A 136 23.63 -54.16 10.89
CA ASN A 136 24.42 -54.39 9.69
C ASN A 136 25.19 -53.12 9.33
N ALA A 137 26.52 -53.23 9.20
CA ALA A 137 27.38 -52.13 8.79
C ALA A 137 27.60 -52.17 7.28
N GLY A 138 27.10 -51.16 6.55
CA GLY A 138 27.39 -51.00 5.13
C GLY A 138 28.75 -50.33 4.92
N SER A 139 29.66 -50.99 4.20
CA SER A 139 30.90 -50.37 3.71
C SER A 139 30.73 -49.89 2.26
N MET A 140 31.47 -48.85 1.88
CA MET A 140 31.60 -48.49 0.47
C MET A 140 32.46 -49.53 -0.22
N SER A 141 31.87 -50.37 -1.08
CA SER A 141 32.66 -51.21 -2.00
C SER A 141 33.30 -50.29 -3.04
N GLY A 142 34.61 -50.07 -2.94
CA GLY A 142 35.38 -49.30 -3.92
C GLY A 142 35.44 -50.03 -5.27
N ALA A 143 34.57 -49.67 -6.20
CA ALA A 143 34.69 -49.98 -7.63
C ALA A 143 34.32 -48.68 -8.37
N ALA A 144 35.20 -47.93 -9.03
CA ALA A 144 36.18 -48.34 -10.04
C ALA A 144 35.55 -49.19 -11.16
N SER A 145 34.46 -48.71 -11.76
CA SER A 145 34.03 -49.12 -13.11
C SER A 145 32.93 -48.20 -13.64
N ALA A 146 33.29 -46.93 -13.91
CA ALA A 146 32.55 -46.08 -14.83
C ALA A 146 33.54 -45.55 -15.87
N SER A 147 34.22 -46.48 -16.54
CA SER A 147 34.90 -46.26 -17.80
C SER A 147 33.90 -46.49 -18.94
N ALA A 148 33.89 -45.57 -19.89
CA ALA A 148 33.45 -45.74 -21.28
C ALA A 148 31.94 -45.81 -21.57
N SER A 149 31.37 -44.64 -21.86
CA SER A 149 30.60 -44.43 -23.08
C SER A 149 30.99 -43.07 -23.65
N ARG A 150 31.28 -43.04 -24.95
CA ARG A 150 31.61 -41.85 -25.75
C ARG A 150 30.59 -40.73 -25.60
#